data_AF-A0A3Q1HEK1-F1
#
_entry.id   AF-A0A3Q1HEK1-F1
#
_cell.length_a   1.000
_cell.length_b   1.000
_cell.length_c   1.000
_cell.angle_alpha   90.00
_cell.angle_beta   90.00
_cell.angle_gamma   90.00
#
_symmetry.space_group_name_H-M   'P 1'
#
loop_
_entity.id
_entity.type
_entity.pdbx_description
1 polymer ?
#
loop_
_entity_poly.entity_id
_entity_poly.type
_entity_poly.pdbx_seq_one_letter_code
_entity_poly.pdbx_strand_id
1 'polypeptide(L)'
;MSTGAGIDYSVWDHIYVSDDEDVTSPFVDTPSLFRMRHRSRLEKYSAFQERGEDLGNNLAECKRLLKDAQGRLKELEEGRKAGDEDEAGEAELRKVEAEVRKLKEDEHNFEKMIEQHRREQKRLPWNVDTISKEGFSKSIFNIRPVAKEDTDEEKAKKHQTFVEKYTDEIKHFGMLRRWDDSQKYLSDHPHLVCEDTANYLVVTCIDFEIDEKHALMEQVAHQAIVMQFILDLAQALKVDPRGCFRQFFSKIRTADKPYRDAFDHELELLKERIRSGAQIRLESAMKELEEQERQKRLGPGGLDPVEVYESLPKELQRSFDEKNIQMLQEAISTLDPEEGKFHLKRCIDSGLWVPDSGESDGDDDDDDDDDDDNDDDDEDD
;
A
#
# COMPACT_ATOMS: atom_id res chain seq x y z
N MET A 1 -57.06 -6.16 -21.10
CA MET A 1 -56.49 -7.42 -20.60
C MET A 1 -55.38 -7.83 -21.56
N SER A 2 -54.12 -7.62 -21.19
CA SER A 2 -52.99 -8.16 -21.95
C SER A 2 -52.44 -9.32 -21.15
N THR A 3 -52.89 -10.52 -21.46
CA THR A 3 -52.30 -11.78 -20.99
C THR A 3 -51.07 -12.06 -21.85
N GLY A 4 -50.01 -11.30 -21.64
CA GLY A 4 -48.68 -11.64 -22.15
C GLY A 4 -48.00 -12.56 -21.15
N ALA A 5 -47.54 -13.73 -21.59
CA ALA A 5 -46.68 -14.61 -20.80
C ALA A 5 -45.30 -13.96 -20.60
N GLY A 6 -45.24 -12.92 -19.78
CA GLY A 6 -44.03 -12.23 -19.35
C GLY A 6 -43.69 -12.58 -17.91
N ILE A 7 -42.44 -12.35 -17.53
CA ILE A 7 -41.98 -12.47 -16.14
C ILE A 7 -42.76 -11.44 -15.29
N ASP A 8 -43.37 -11.91 -14.21
CA ASP A 8 -44.22 -11.09 -13.34
C ASP A 8 -43.40 -10.47 -12.20
N TYR A 9 -43.37 -9.13 -12.16
CA TYR A 9 -42.75 -8.33 -11.11
C TYR A 9 -43.78 -7.62 -10.22
N SER A 10 -45.08 -7.93 -10.34
CA SER A 10 -46.15 -7.23 -9.62
C SER A 10 -46.06 -7.33 -8.10
N VAL A 11 -45.26 -8.28 -7.60
CA VAL A 11 -44.93 -8.39 -6.18
C VAL A 11 -44.34 -7.08 -5.65
N TRP A 12 -43.62 -6.31 -6.46
CA TRP A 12 -42.96 -5.05 -6.06
C TRP A 12 -43.77 -3.78 -6.39
N ASP A 13 -45.02 -3.88 -6.86
CA ASP A 13 -45.85 -2.73 -7.24
C ASP A 13 -46.25 -1.82 -6.06
N HIS A 14 -46.13 -2.34 -4.83
CA HIS A 14 -46.61 -1.66 -3.61
C HIS A 14 -45.49 -1.52 -2.60
N ILE A 15 -44.46 -0.73 -2.91
CA ILE A 15 -43.38 -0.37 -1.99
C ILE A 15 -43.65 1.02 -1.38
N TYR A 16 -43.51 1.12 -0.06
CA TYR A 16 -43.62 2.36 0.69
C TYR A 16 -42.28 2.69 1.35
N VAL A 17 -41.67 3.80 0.90
CA VAL A 17 -40.43 4.36 1.46
C VAL A 17 -40.80 5.62 2.25
N SER A 18 -40.50 5.64 3.55
CA SER A 18 -40.91 6.76 4.42
C SER A 18 -40.17 8.07 4.13
N ASP A 19 -38.96 7.94 3.60
CA ASP A 19 -37.97 8.97 3.28
C ASP A 19 -37.80 9.19 1.77
N ASP A 20 -38.82 8.84 0.98
CA ASP A 20 -38.85 9.04 -0.47
C ASP A 20 -38.69 10.52 -0.87
N GLU A 21 -37.49 10.88 -1.38
CA GLU A 21 -37.14 12.22 -1.84
C GLU A 21 -37.84 12.67 -3.13
N ASP A 22 -38.44 11.76 -3.89
CA ASP A 22 -39.18 12.10 -5.11
C ASP A 22 -40.61 12.57 -4.78
N VAL A 23 -41.18 12.10 -3.66
CA VAL A 23 -42.53 12.48 -3.21
C VAL A 23 -42.48 13.64 -2.20
N THR A 24 -42.07 14.81 -2.69
CA THR A 24 -41.90 16.03 -1.91
C THR A 24 -42.75 17.18 -2.44
N SER A 25 -42.89 18.24 -1.64
CA SER A 25 -43.62 19.45 -2.02
C SER A 25 -42.81 20.68 -1.62
N PRO A 26 -42.66 21.69 -2.50
CA PRO A 26 -41.93 22.92 -2.17
C PRO A 26 -42.45 23.67 -0.94
N PHE A 27 -43.69 23.37 -0.51
CA PHE A 27 -44.35 24.02 0.62
C PHE A 27 -44.26 23.24 1.94
N VAL A 28 -43.63 22.07 1.95
CA VAL A 28 -43.57 21.18 3.13
C VAL A 28 -42.12 20.90 3.50
N ASP A 29 -41.81 21.03 4.79
CA ASP A 29 -40.50 20.66 5.33
C ASP A 29 -40.26 19.15 5.26
N THR A 30 -39.41 18.73 4.33
CA THR A 30 -39.14 17.33 4.00
C THR A 30 -38.60 16.52 5.18
N PRO A 31 -37.60 16.98 5.96
CA PRO A 31 -37.11 16.27 7.13
C PRO A 31 -38.18 16.00 8.20
N SER A 32 -39.10 16.94 8.44
CA SER A 32 -40.20 16.72 9.38
C SER A 32 -41.27 15.80 8.79
N LEU A 33 -41.55 15.90 7.49
CA LEU A 33 -42.46 15.02 6.77
C LEU A 33 -41.99 13.56 6.81
N PHE A 34 -40.71 13.28 6.57
CA PHE A 34 -40.16 11.91 6.62
C PHE A 34 -40.27 11.29 8.02
N ARG A 35 -39.95 12.08 9.06
CA ARG A 35 -40.12 11.64 10.46
C ARG A 35 -41.58 11.35 10.80
N MET A 36 -42.50 12.18 10.31
CA MET A 36 -43.94 11.97 10.48
C MET A 36 -44.41 10.71 9.74
N ARG A 37 -44.03 10.54 8.47
CA ARG A 37 -44.33 9.35 7.65
C ARG A 37 -43.80 8.06 8.30
N HIS A 38 -42.60 8.10 8.86
CA HIS A 38 -42.02 6.99 9.61
C HIS A 38 -42.82 6.68 10.88
N ARG A 39 -43.18 7.69 11.68
CA ARG A 39 -44.00 7.50 12.89
C ARG A 39 -45.36 6.92 12.57
N SER A 40 -46.08 7.50 11.60
CA SER A 40 -47.39 7.00 11.18
C SER A 40 -47.33 5.58 10.63
N ARG A 41 -46.21 5.17 10.03
CA ARG A 41 -45.99 3.79 9.59
C ARG A 41 -45.86 2.85 10.79
N LEU A 42 -45.03 3.20 11.78
CA LEU A 42 -44.87 2.41 13.00
C LEU A 42 -46.19 2.27 13.77
N GLU A 43 -46.95 3.36 13.92
CA GLU A 43 -48.26 3.35 14.58
C GLU A 43 -49.25 2.44 13.84
N LYS A 44 -49.35 2.55 12.50
CA LYS A 44 -50.20 1.68 11.68
C LYS A 44 -49.81 0.21 11.80
N TYR A 45 -48.51 -0.07 11.83
CA TYR A 45 -47.99 -1.43 11.95
C TYR A 45 -48.28 -2.01 13.34
N SER A 46 -48.05 -1.24 14.41
CA SER A 46 -48.36 -1.65 15.79
C SER A 46 -49.84 -1.92 15.97
N ALA A 47 -50.72 -1.02 15.52
CA ALA A 47 -52.17 -1.21 15.59
C ALA A 47 -52.66 -2.37 14.70
N PHE A 48 -51.93 -2.70 13.63
CA PHE A 48 -52.21 -3.88 12.83
C PHE A 48 -51.84 -5.17 13.58
N GLN A 49 -50.67 -5.23 14.22
CA GLN A 49 -50.25 -6.37 15.01
C GLN A 49 -51.17 -6.63 16.21
N GLU A 50 -51.50 -5.58 16.98
CA GLU A 50 -52.39 -5.67 18.14
C GLU A 50 -53.77 -6.25 17.76
N ARG A 51 -54.36 -5.78 16.65
CA ARG A 51 -55.61 -6.35 16.12
C ARG A 51 -55.49 -7.84 15.78
N GLY A 52 -54.35 -8.27 15.23
CA GLY A 52 -54.10 -9.68 14.92
C GLY A 52 -54.01 -10.55 16.18
N GLU A 53 -53.33 -10.04 17.23
CA GLU A 53 -53.20 -10.69 18.53
C GLU A 53 -54.54 -10.79 19.25
N ASP A 54 -55.31 -9.69 19.30
CA ASP A 54 -56.65 -9.66 19.89
C ASP A 54 -57.60 -10.65 19.22
N LEU A 55 -57.61 -10.70 17.89
CA LEU A 55 -58.42 -11.69 17.15
C LEU A 55 -58.00 -13.13 17.46
N GLY A 56 -56.70 -13.38 17.61
CA GLY A 56 -56.18 -14.69 18.01
C GLY A 56 -56.60 -15.08 19.42
N ASN A 57 -56.49 -14.16 20.38
CA ASN A 57 -56.90 -14.34 21.77
C ASN A 57 -58.41 -14.60 21.88
N ASN A 58 -59.22 -13.77 21.21
CA ASN A 58 -60.68 -13.90 21.20
C ASN A 58 -61.13 -15.23 20.57
N LEU A 59 -60.49 -15.68 19.48
CA LEU A 59 -60.76 -16.99 18.90
C LEU A 59 -60.41 -18.13 19.86
N ALA A 60 -59.27 -18.05 20.54
CA ALA A 60 -58.84 -19.06 21.50
C ALA A 60 -59.80 -19.14 22.71
N GLU A 61 -60.26 -18.00 23.21
CA GLU A 61 -61.25 -17.93 24.28
C GLU A 61 -62.60 -18.51 23.83
N CYS A 62 -63.08 -18.17 22.63
CA CYS A 62 -64.30 -18.73 22.07
C CYS A 62 -64.22 -20.24 21.89
N LYS A 63 -63.09 -20.77 21.41
CA LYS A 63 -62.85 -22.22 21.28
C LYS A 63 -62.88 -22.92 22.64
N ARG A 64 -62.34 -22.28 23.69
CA ARG A 64 -62.39 -22.81 25.06
C ARG A 64 -63.83 -22.84 25.59
N LEU A 65 -64.54 -21.70 25.51
CA LEU A 65 -65.94 -21.60 25.96
C LEU A 65 -66.86 -22.57 25.21
N LEU A 66 -66.65 -22.74 23.90
CA LEU A 66 -67.39 -23.68 23.08
C LEU A 66 -67.14 -25.14 23.50
N LYS A 67 -65.89 -25.49 23.83
CA LYS A 67 -65.55 -26.82 24.35
C LYS A 67 -66.20 -27.07 25.71
N ASP A 68 -66.16 -26.08 26.60
CA ASP A 68 -66.79 -26.16 27.93
C ASP A 68 -68.31 -26.29 27.82
N ALA A 69 -68.95 -25.50 26.94
CA ALA A 69 -70.39 -25.57 26.68
C ALA A 69 -70.82 -26.89 26.00
N GLN A 70 -70.00 -27.44 25.10
CA GLN A 70 -70.22 -28.78 24.52
C GLN A 70 -70.03 -29.90 25.56
N GLY A 71 -69.13 -29.74 26.52
CA GLY A 71 -69.00 -30.64 27.67
C GLY A 71 -70.26 -30.65 28.53
N ARG A 72 -70.72 -29.47 28.93
CA ARG A 72 -71.98 -29.28 29.68
C ARG A 72 -73.19 -29.83 28.94
N LEU A 73 -73.26 -29.66 27.62
CA LEU A 73 -74.31 -30.22 26.77
C LEU A 73 -74.33 -31.76 26.87
N LYS A 74 -73.17 -32.42 26.75
CA LYS A 74 -73.06 -33.89 26.84
C LYS A 74 -73.45 -34.41 28.22
N GLU A 75 -73.02 -33.74 29.29
CA GLU A 75 -73.39 -34.10 30.66
C GLU A 75 -74.91 -34.02 30.89
N LEU A 76 -75.56 -32.97 30.38
CA LEU A 76 -77.02 -32.80 30.46
C LEU A 76 -77.79 -33.82 29.58
N GLU A 77 -77.26 -34.17 28.40
CA GLU A 77 -77.83 -35.22 27.53
C GLU A 77 -77.70 -36.62 28.14
N GLU A 78 -76.60 -36.91 28.85
CA GLU A 78 -76.39 -38.16 29.58
C GLU A 78 -77.29 -38.27 30.82
N GLY A 79 -77.46 -37.17 31.57
CA GLY A 79 -78.43 -37.08 32.67
C GLY A 79 -79.88 -37.31 32.22
N ARG A 80 -80.25 -36.77 31.05
CA ARG A 80 -81.58 -37.02 30.44
C ARG A 80 -81.82 -38.49 30.10
N LYS A 81 -80.80 -39.23 29.64
CA LYS A 81 -80.92 -40.67 29.35
C LYS A 81 -81.01 -41.53 30.61
N ALA A 82 -80.61 -41.01 31.77
CA ALA A 82 -80.63 -41.71 33.05
C ALA A 82 -81.97 -41.64 33.80
N GLY A 83 -82.96 -40.87 33.30
CA GLY A 83 -84.35 -40.92 33.77
C GLY A 83 -84.86 -39.74 34.61
N ASP A 84 -84.09 -38.65 34.74
CA ASP A 84 -84.54 -37.41 35.41
C ASP A 84 -85.24 -36.46 34.40
N GLU A 85 -86.56 -36.62 34.22
CA GLU A 85 -87.38 -35.68 33.43
C GLU A 85 -87.94 -34.56 34.31
N ASP A 86 -87.15 -33.51 34.54
CA ASP A 86 -87.61 -32.25 35.12
C ASP A 86 -87.78 -31.17 34.02
N GLU A 87 -88.90 -30.43 34.00
CA GLU A 87 -89.11 -29.27 33.11
C GLU A 87 -87.98 -28.22 33.21
N ALA A 88 -87.33 -28.14 34.39
CA ALA A 88 -86.17 -27.29 34.62
C ALA A 88 -84.91 -27.77 33.85
N GLY A 89 -84.73 -29.09 33.72
CA GLY A 89 -83.63 -29.69 32.96
C GLY A 89 -83.76 -29.47 31.45
N GLU A 90 -84.98 -29.53 30.91
CA GLU A 90 -85.23 -29.21 29.49
C GLU A 90 -85.00 -27.72 29.18
N ALA A 91 -85.35 -26.83 30.13
CA ALA A 91 -85.09 -25.40 29.98
C ALA A 91 -83.58 -25.08 30.00
N GLU A 92 -82.79 -25.73 30.87
CA GLU A 92 -81.33 -25.58 30.91
C GLU A 92 -80.64 -26.20 29.68
N LEU A 93 -81.13 -27.34 29.20
CA LEU A 93 -80.61 -27.97 27.98
C LEU A 93 -80.84 -27.06 26.76
N ARG A 94 -82.03 -26.46 26.62
CA ARG A 94 -82.30 -25.46 25.57
C ARG A 94 -81.44 -24.20 25.69
N LYS A 95 -81.10 -23.76 26.91
CA LYS A 95 -80.21 -22.62 27.14
C LYS A 95 -78.78 -22.94 26.71
N VAL A 96 -78.26 -24.11 27.08
CA VAL A 96 -76.91 -24.55 26.72
C VAL A 96 -76.80 -24.86 25.22
N GLU A 97 -77.83 -25.44 24.60
CA GLU A 97 -77.91 -25.58 23.13
C GLU A 97 -77.87 -24.22 22.42
N ALA A 98 -78.61 -23.23 22.93
CA ALA A 98 -78.58 -21.87 22.40
C ALA A 98 -77.23 -21.19 22.61
N GLU A 99 -76.56 -21.43 23.74
CA GLU A 99 -75.21 -20.95 24.06
C GLU A 99 -74.17 -21.55 23.11
N VAL A 100 -74.19 -22.87 22.88
CA VAL A 100 -73.32 -23.56 21.92
C VAL A 100 -73.54 -23.05 20.50
N ARG A 101 -74.80 -22.80 20.10
CA ARG A 101 -75.11 -22.25 18.77
C ARG A 101 -74.53 -20.83 18.62
N LYS A 102 -74.68 -19.97 19.62
CA LYS A 102 -74.09 -18.62 19.61
C LYS A 102 -72.56 -18.67 19.56
N LEU A 103 -71.93 -19.48 20.39
CA LEU A 103 -70.47 -19.63 20.42
C LEU A 103 -69.91 -20.18 19.10
N LYS A 104 -70.65 -21.06 18.39
CA LYS A 104 -70.30 -21.52 17.04
C LYS A 104 -70.40 -20.41 15.99
N GLU A 105 -71.42 -19.55 16.09
CA GLU A 105 -71.55 -18.38 15.22
C GLU A 105 -70.42 -17.37 15.48
N ASP A 106 -70.05 -17.15 16.74
CA ASP A 106 -68.95 -16.28 17.14
C ASP A 106 -67.59 -16.82 16.66
N GLU A 107 -67.34 -18.13 16.82
CA GLU A 107 -66.14 -18.80 16.27
C GLU A 107 -66.01 -18.58 14.76
N HIS A 108 -67.10 -18.80 14.01
CA HIS A 108 -67.12 -18.58 12.56
C HIS A 108 -66.90 -17.11 12.18
N ASN A 109 -67.41 -16.17 12.97
CA ASN A 109 -67.19 -14.75 12.77
C ASN A 109 -65.73 -14.37 13.04
N PHE A 110 -65.11 -14.88 14.10
CA PHE A 110 -63.68 -14.65 14.38
C PHE A 110 -62.78 -15.26 13.32
N GLU A 111 -63.10 -16.46 12.80
CA GLU A 111 -62.34 -17.07 11.70
C GLU A 111 -62.43 -16.24 10.41
N LYS A 112 -63.60 -15.67 10.09
CA LYS A 112 -63.74 -14.71 8.98
C LYS A 112 -62.91 -13.45 9.20
N MET A 113 -62.90 -12.91 10.41
CA MET A 113 -62.11 -11.71 10.75
C MET A 113 -60.60 -11.99 10.63
N ILE A 114 -60.13 -13.16 11.04
CA ILE A 114 -58.73 -13.59 10.89
C ILE A 114 -58.36 -13.76 9.41
N GLU A 115 -59.24 -14.36 8.60
CA GLU A 115 -59.02 -14.49 7.16
C GLU A 115 -58.99 -13.13 6.48
N GLN A 116 -59.85 -12.19 6.89
CA GLN A 116 -59.78 -10.80 6.44
C GLN A 116 -58.45 -10.15 6.84
N HIS A 117 -58.01 -10.32 8.09
CA HIS A 117 -56.73 -9.80 8.57
C HIS A 117 -55.54 -10.35 7.77
N ARG A 118 -55.54 -11.64 7.41
CA ARG A 118 -54.53 -12.25 6.52
C ARG A 118 -54.54 -11.66 5.12
N ARG A 119 -55.71 -11.33 4.57
CA ARG A 119 -55.82 -10.66 3.27
C ARG A 119 -55.31 -9.23 3.36
N GLU A 120 -55.60 -8.51 4.43
CA GLU A 120 -55.04 -7.18 4.70
C GLU A 120 -53.51 -7.25 4.82
N GLN A 121 -52.97 -8.27 5.48
CA GLN A 121 -51.52 -8.49 5.60
C GLN A 121 -50.84 -8.64 4.23
N LYS A 122 -51.45 -9.40 3.30
CA LYS A 122 -50.94 -9.55 1.93
C LYS A 122 -51.02 -8.26 1.10
N ARG A 123 -51.89 -7.33 1.49
CA ARG A 123 -52.07 -6.02 0.82
C ARG A 123 -51.24 -4.92 1.46
N LEU A 124 -50.53 -5.20 2.56
CA LEU A 124 -49.67 -4.22 3.20
C LEU A 124 -48.54 -3.83 2.25
N PRO A 125 -48.21 -2.53 2.17
CA PRO A 125 -47.07 -2.08 1.38
C PRO A 125 -45.76 -2.67 1.93
N TRP A 126 -44.92 -3.11 1.00
CA TRP A 126 -43.54 -3.47 1.26
C TRP A 126 -42.76 -2.28 1.80
N ASN A 127 -41.98 -2.52 2.84
CA ASN A 127 -41.12 -1.55 3.50
C ASN A 127 -39.90 -2.28 4.08
N VAL A 128 -38.93 -1.54 4.64
CA VAL A 128 -37.68 -2.10 5.17
C VAL A 128 -37.87 -3.28 6.14
N ASP A 129 -38.95 -3.28 6.93
CA ASP A 129 -39.23 -4.31 7.95
C ASP A 129 -39.94 -5.55 7.38
N THR A 130 -40.53 -5.44 6.19
CA THR A 130 -41.31 -6.52 5.55
C THR A 130 -40.59 -7.14 4.35
N ILE A 131 -39.77 -6.37 3.64
CA ILE A 131 -39.03 -6.80 2.45
C ILE A 131 -37.96 -7.83 2.81
N SER A 132 -37.22 -7.60 3.90
CA SER A 132 -36.09 -8.44 4.27
C SER A 132 -35.81 -8.40 5.76
N LYS A 133 -34.96 -9.33 6.23
CA LYS A 133 -34.39 -9.35 7.57
C LYS A 133 -32.87 -9.28 7.45
N GLU A 134 -32.20 -8.81 8.50
CA GLU A 134 -30.74 -8.82 8.56
C GLU A 134 -30.22 -10.26 8.46
N GLY A 135 -29.67 -10.62 7.29
CA GLY A 135 -29.16 -11.98 7.04
C GLY A 135 -27.71 -12.16 7.51
N PHE A 136 -26.88 -11.13 7.32
CA PHE A 136 -25.48 -11.13 7.72
C PHE A 136 -25.00 -9.70 7.91
N SER A 137 -24.26 -9.47 8.99
CA SER A 137 -23.68 -8.16 9.31
C SER A 137 -22.29 -8.36 9.90
N LYS A 138 -21.28 -7.81 9.23
CA LYS A 138 -19.87 -7.90 9.64
C LYS A 138 -19.18 -6.58 9.36
N SER A 139 -18.79 -5.90 10.42
CA SER A 139 -17.90 -4.73 10.34
C SER A 139 -16.44 -5.17 10.45
N ILE A 140 -15.58 -4.64 9.58
CA ILE A 140 -14.13 -4.81 9.67
C ILE A 140 -13.51 -3.43 9.80
N PHE A 141 -12.83 -3.18 10.91
CA PHE A 141 -12.04 -1.98 11.10
C PHE A 141 -10.59 -2.26 10.70
N ASN A 142 -10.04 -1.44 9.80
CA ASN A 142 -8.65 -1.56 9.37
C ASN A 142 -7.69 -0.92 10.38
N ILE A 143 -7.69 -1.43 11.61
CA ILE A 143 -6.74 -1.02 12.65
C ILE A 143 -5.45 -1.80 12.37
N ARG A 144 -4.48 -1.14 11.73
CA ARG A 144 -3.18 -1.74 11.47
C ARG A 144 -2.39 -1.85 12.78
N PRO A 145 -1.74 -2.99 13.06
CA PRO A 145 -0.81 -3.07 14.18
C PRO A 145 0.31 -2.05 13.96
N VAL A 146 0.82 -1.46 15.06
CA VAL A 146 1.98 -0.56 15.01
C VAL A 146 3.14 -1.34 14.37
N ALA A 147 3.60 -0.87 13.21
CA ALA A 147 4.71 -1.49 12.52
C ALA A 147 5.94 -1.44 13.45
N LYS A 148 6.59 -2.59 13.63
CA LYS A 148 7.92 -2.60 14.27
C LYS A 148 8.88 -1.90 13.33
N GLU A 149 9.79 -1.11 13.88
CA GLU A 149 10.88 -0.52 13.09
C GLU A 149 11.72 -1.68 12.53
N ASP A 150 11.83 -1.75 11.20
CA ASP A 150 12.65 -2.73 10.50
C ASP A 150 14.13 -2.52 10.85
N THR A 151 14.91 -3.59 10.88
CA THR A 151 16.37 -3.50 11.06
C THR A 151 17.03 -2.89 9.81
N ASP A 152 18.22 -2.31 9.96
CA ASP A 152 18.91 -1.62 8.85
C ASP A 152 19.25 -2.57 7.68
N GLU A 153 19.52 -3.85 7.96
CA GLU A 153 19.73 -4.87 6.93
C GLU A 153 18.46 -5.18 6.13
N GLU A 154 17.30 -5.19 6.79
CA GLU A 154 16.01 -5.39 6.12
C GLU A 154 15.64 -4.18 5.25
N LYS A 155 15.93 -2.97 5.73
CA LYS A 155 15.77 -1.74 4.93
C LYS A 155 16.66 -1.76 3.69
N ALA A 156 17.92 -2.18 3.80
CA ALA A 156 18.82 -2.28 2.65
C ALA A 156 18.33 -3.27 1.59
N LYS A 157 17.84 -4.46 2.00
CA LYS A 157 17.26 -5.45 1.07
C LYS A 157 15.95 -4.96 0.44
N LYS A 158 15.09 -4.29 1.22
CA LYS A 158 13.87 -3.65 0.70
C LYS A 158 14.22 -2.55 -0.31
N HIS A 159 15.24 -1.74 -0.01
CA HIS A 159 15.73 -0.70 -0.90
C HIS A 159 16.20 -1.29 -2.23
N GLN A 160 17.06 -2.32 -2.21
CA GLN A 160 17.58 -2.96 -3.42
C GLN A 160 16.43 -3.52 -4.29
N THR A 161 15.54 -4.31 -3.70
CA THR A 161 14.41 -4.90 -4.43
C THR A 161 13.40 -3.85 -4.92
N PHE A 162 13.22 -2.77 -4.17
CA PHE A 162 12.36 -1.65 -4.56
C PHE A 162 12.93 -0.89 -5.76
N VAL A 163 14.21 -0.54 -5.70
CA VAL A 163 14.91 0.15 -6.77
C VAL A 163 14.88 -0.71 -8.03
N GLU A 164 15.26 -1.99 -7.96
CA GLU A 164 15.23 -2.90 -9.11
C GLU A 164 13.84 -2.97 -9.76
N LYS A 165 12.77 -2.99 -8.96
CA LYS A 165 11.40 -3.11 -9.46
C LYS A 165 10.85 -1.81 -10.06
N TYR A 166 11.20 -0.66 -9.50
CA TYR A 166 10.60 0.63 -9.85
C TYR A 166 11.58 1.63 -10.48
N THR A 167 12.75 1.16 -10.93
CA THR A 167 13.80 2.00 -11.54
C THR A 167 13.24 2.92 -12.62
N ASP A 168 12.46 2.38 -13.57
CA ASP A 168 11.94 3.17 -14.70
C ASP A 168 10.92 4.22 -14.25
N GLU A 169 10.10 3.89 -13.25
CA GLU A 169 9.12 4.81 -12.67
C GLU A 169 9.81 5.94 -11.91
N ILE A 170 10.86 5.63 -11.14
CA ILE A 170 11.65 6.62 -10.41
C ILE A 170 12.37 7.56 -11.38
N LYS A 171 12.98 7.01 -12.45
CA LYS A 171 13.60 7.81 -13.51
C LYS A 171 12.58 8.71 -14.19
N HIS A 172 11.39 8.20 -14.49
CA HIS A 172 10.31 9.01 -15.07
C HIS A 172 9.93 10.18 -14.16
N PHE A 173 9.74 9.92 -12.87
CA PHE A 173 9.47 10.98 -11.89
C PHE A 173 10.59 12.02 -11.86
N GLY A 174 11.85 11.59 -11.86
CA GLY A 174 13.03 12.46 -11.88
C GLY A 174 13.11 13.40 -13.09
N MET A 175 12.51 13.02 -14.22
CA MET A 175 12.47 13.83 -15.44
C MET A 175 11.36 14.88 -15.44
N LEU A 176 10.38 14.81 -14.53
CA LEU A 176 9.28 15.77 -14.46
C LEU A 176 9.74 17.14 -13.94
N ARG A 177 9.00 18.20 -14.28
CA ARG A 177 9.25 19.57 -13.78
C ARG A 177 7.98 20.19 -13.19
N ARG A 178 6.88 20.07 -13.94
CA ARG A 178 5.64 20.77 -13.62
C ARG A 178 5.00 20.15 -12.39
N TRP A 179 4.59 21.00 -11.46
CA TRP A 179 3.96 20.60 -10.20
C TRP A 179 2.74 19.69 -10.39
N ASP A 180 1.89 20.00 -11.38
CA ASP A 180 0.69 19.21 -11.64
C ASP A 180 1.02 17.82 -12.21
N ASP A 181 2.05 17.72 -13.05
CA ASP A 181 2.51 16.46 -13.64
C ASP A 181 3.15 15.57 -12.55
N SER A 182 4.04 16.14 -11.72
CA SER A 182 4.64 15.44 -10.58
C SER A 182 3.57 14.98 -9.58
N GLN A 183 2.58 15.83 -9.26
CA GLN A 183 1.49 15.46 -8.34
C GLN A 183 0.60 14.36 -8.91
N LYS A 184 0.27 14.41 -10.21
CA LYS A 184 -0.52 13.38 -10.89
C LYS A 184 0.24 12.06 -10.92
N TYR A 185 1.52 12.10 -11.30
CA TYR A 185 2.36 10.90 -11.37
C TYR A 185 2.48 10.20 -10.02
N LEU A 186 2.71 10.94 -8.93
CA LEU A 186 2.72 10.36 -7.58
C LEU A 186 1.33 9.92 -7.09
N SER A 187 0.25 10.42 -7.68
CA SER A 187 -1.11 9.93 -7.40
C SER A 187 -1.38 8.59 -8.09
N ASP A 188 -0.86 8.41 -9.29
CA ASP A 188 -0.96 7.16 -10.06
C ASP A 188 0.01 6.11 -9.51
N HIS A 189 1.16 6.55 -8.97
CA HIS A 189 2.20 5.71 -8.37
C HIS A 189 2.52 6.09 -6.90
N PRO A 190 1.60 5.86 -5.93
CA PRO A 190 1.80 6.27 -4.53
C PRO A 190 2.97 5.55 -3.83
N HIS A 191 3.38 4.38 -4.30
CA HIS A 191 4.49 3.62 -3.71
C HIS A 191 5.84 4.32 -3.87
N LEU A 192 5.99 5.21 -4.86
CA LEU A 192 7.21 6.00 -5.09
C LEU A 192 7.44 7.06 -4.00
N VAL A 193 6.43 7.41 -3.22
CA VAL A 193 6.56 8.37 -2.13
C VAL A 193 7.18 7.67 -0.91
N CYS A 194 8.50 7.52 -0.91
CA CYS A 194 9.31 6.92 0.16
C CYS A 194 10.75 7.47 0.16
N GLU A 195 11.48 7.20 1.25
CA GLU A 195 12.89 7.58 1.40
C GLU A 195 13.78 6.93 0.33
N ASP A 196 13.48 5.68 -0.07
CA ASP A 196 14.23 4.94 -1.07
C ASP A 196 14.29 5.66 -2.42
N THR A 197 13.17 6.24 -2.85
CA THR A 197 13.09 7.03 -4.09
C THR A 197 13.96 8.28 -4.00
N ALA A 198 13.94 8.99 -2.86
CA ALA A 198 14.78 10.18 -2.67
C ALA A 198 16.27 9.81 -2.74
N ASN A 199 16.67 8.73 -2.06
CA ASN A 199 18.06 8.24 -2.07
C ASN A 199 18.51 7.83 -3.47
N TYR A 200 17.67 7.10 -4.21
CA TYR A 200 17.99 6.68 -5.58
C TYR A 200 18.16 7.89 -6.52
N LEU A 201 17.29 8.90 -6.41
CA LEU A 201 17.41 10.12 -7.22
C LEU A 201 18.71 10.88 -6.93
N VAL A 202 19.15 10.94 -5.67
CA VAL A 202 20.43 11.57 -5.30
C VAL A 202 21.62 10.81 -5.86
N VAL A 203 21.63 9.48 -5.78
CA VAL A 203 22.69 8.65 -6.39
C VAL A 203 22.72 8.85 -7.90
N THR A 204 21.55 8.84 -8.55
CA THR A 204 21.44 9.09 -9.99
C THR A 204 21.97 10.49 -10.37
N CYS A 205 21.77 11.51 -9.52
CA CYS A 205 22.35 12.83 -9.74
C CYS A 205 23.88 12.82 -9.69
N ILE A 206 24.48 12.05 -8.78
CA ILE A 206 25.95 11.90 -8.70
C ILE A 206 26.47 11.21 -9.96
N ASP A 207 25.81 10.15 -10.40
CA ASP A 207 26.19 9.44 -11.63
C ASP A 207 26.11 10.38 -12.86
N PHE A 208 25.07 11.21 -12.96
CA PHE A 208 24.99 12.22 -14.03
C PHE A 208 26.04 13.33 -13.94
N GLU A 209 26.49 13.68 -12.74
CA GLU A 209 27.57 14.65 -12.57
C GLU A 209 28.93 14.07 -13.00
N ILE A 210 29.16 12.78 -12.73
CA ILE A 210 30.35 12.05 -13.22
C ILE A 210 30.33 11.91 -14.74
N ASP A 211 29.15 11.66 -15.32
CA ASP A 211 28.93 11.59 -16.77
C ASP A 211 28.97 12.96 -17.49
N GLU A 212 29.28 14.06 -16.78
CA GLU A 212 29.27 15.45 -17.28
C GLU A 212 27.89 15.93 -17.82
N LYS A 213 26.80 15.25 -17.45
CA LYS A 213 25.41 15.56 -17.85
C LYS A 213 24.76 16.56 -16.88
N HIS A 214 25.39 17.72 -16.69
CA HIS A 214 24.98 18.70 -15.68
C HIS A 214 23.53 19.18 -15.81
N ALA A 215 23.04 19.39 -17.04
CA ALA A 215 21.66 19.85 -17.26
C ALA A 215 20.62 18.82 -16.79
N LEU A 216 20.91 17.53 -16.95
CA LEU A 216 20.04 16.45 -16.51
C LEU A 216 20.12 16.26 -14.99
N MET A 217 21.33 16.39 -14.42
CA MET A 217 21.53 16.40 -12.97
C MET A 217 20.67 17.48 -12.30
N GLU A 218 20.65 18.71 -12.80
CA GLU A 218 19.83 19.79 -12.21
C GLU A 218 18.33 19.50 -12.25
N GLN A 219 17.88 18.83 -13.30
CA GLN A 219 16.48 18.45 -13.46
C GLN A 219 16.07 17.37 -12.45
N VAL A 220 16.90 16.34 -12.30
CA VAL A 220 16.66 15.25 -11.34
C VAL A 220 16.83 15.73 -9.90
N ALA A 221 17.79 16.62 -9.64
CA ALA A 221 18.01 17.24 -8.33
C ALA A 221 16.79 18.04 -7.87
N HIS A 222 16.10 18.74 -8.78
CA HIS A 222 14.84 19.40 -8.47
C HIS A 222 13.80 18.40 -7.94
N GLN A 223 13.59 17.28 -8.63
CA GLN A 223 12.63 16.26 -8.18
C GLN A 223 13.07 15.50 -6.93
N ALA A 224 14.38 15.34 -6.70
CA ALA A 224 14.92 14.78 -5.47
C ALA A 224 14.55 15.66 -4.26
N ILE A 225 14.69 16.98 -4.37
CA ILE A 225 14.28 17.92 -3.32
C ILE A 225 12.77 17.94 -3.13
N VAL A 226 11.98 17.82 -4.21
CA VAL A 226 10.53 17.67 -4.10
C VAL A 226 10.17 16.46 -3.24
N MET A 227 10.82 15.31 -3.47
CA MET A 227 10.59 14.12 -2.66
C MET A 227 11.04 14.34 -1.21
N GLN A 228 12.21 14.94 -0.99
CA GLN A 228 12.71 15.25 0.35
C GLN A 228 11.75 16.13 1.15
N PHE A 229 11.25 17.22 0.55
CA PHE A 229 10.31 18.12 1.22
C PHE A 229 8.96 17.43 1.53
N ILE A 230 8.53 16.48 0.70
CA ILE A 230 7.35 15.65 1.00
C ILE A 230 7.61 14.79 2.24
N LEU A 231 8.79 14.17 2.35
CA LEU A 231 9.19 13.35 3.49
C LEU A 231 9.34 14.20 4.77
N ASP A 232 9.95 15.37 4.68
CA ASP A 232 10.12 16.30 5.81
C ASP A 232 8.76 16.79 6.33
N LEU A 233 7.83 17.11 5.41
CA LEU A 233 6.47 17.47 5.78
C LEU A 233 5.74 16.30 6.46
N ALA A 234 5.94 15.08 5.99
CA ALA A 234 5.36 13.88 6.57
C ALA A 234 5.89 13.64 7.99
N GLN A 235 7.20 13.79 8.19
CA GLN A 235 7.85 13.66 9.49
C GLN A 235 7.38 14.73 10.48
N ALA A 236 7.26 15.98 10.03
CA ALA A 236 6.74 17.08 10.85
C ALA A 236 5.28 16.85 11.29
N LEU A 237 4.45 16.27 10.42
CA LEU A 237 3.05 15.95 10.70
C LEU A 237 2.85 14.60 11.40
N LYS A 238 3.89 13.75 11.47
CA LYS A 238 3.83 12.36 11.94
C LYS A 238 2.77 11.53 11.19
N VAL A 239 2.68 11.74 9.88
CA VAL A 239 1.77 11.03 8.98
C VAL A 239 2.60 10.31 7.93
N ASP A 240 2.07 9.22 7.38
CA ASP A 240 2.68 8.53 6.24
C ASP A 240 2.83 9.50 5.04
N PRO A 241 4.01 9.59 4.39
CA PRO A 241 4.27 10.48 3.25
C PRO A 241 3.24 10.35 2.12
N ARG A 242 2.73 9.15 1.88
CA ARG A 242 1.73 8.84 0.83
C ARG A 242 0.37 9.48 1.14
N GLY A 243 0.10 9.79 2.40
CA GLY A 243 -1.10 10.50 2.83
C GLY A 243 -1.01 12.02 2.70
N CYS A 244 0.20 12.60 2.72
CA CYS A 244 0.38 14.06 2.81
C CYS A 244 1.06 14.71 1.60
N PHE A 245 1.62 13.97 0.64
CA PHE A 245 2.32 14.56 -0.51
C PHE A 245 1.50 15.60 -1.29
N ARG A 246 0.17 15.41 -1.42
CA ARG A 246 -0.71 16.39 -2.08
C ARG A 246 -0.76 17.74 -1.36
N GLN A 247 -0.58 17.74 -0.04
CA GLN A 247 -0.54 18.98 0.74
C GLN A 247 0.72 19.78 0.44
N PHE A 248 1.86 19.11 0.19
CA PHE A 248 3.08 19.78 -0.27
C PHE A 248 2.81 20.52 -1.59
N PHE A 249 2.25 19.85 -2.61
CA PHE A 249 1.94 20.50 -3.89
C PHE A 249 0.88 21.60 -3.76
N SER A 250 -0.07 21.48 -2.83
CA SER A 250 -0.99 22.58 -2.52
C SER A 250 -0.25 23.78 -1.94
N LYS A 251 0.65 23.55 -0.98
CA LYS A 251 1.44 24.61 -0.32
C LYS A 251 2.41 25.28 -1.28
N ILE A 252 3.19 24.54 -2.07
CA ILE A 252 4.20 25.11 -2.99
C ILE A 252 3.54 25.99 -4.07
N ARG A 253 2.32 25.66 -4.50
CA ARG A 253 1.55 26.46 -5.47
C ARG A 253 1.11 27.80 -4.89
N THR A 254 0.58 27.79 -3.66
CA THR A 254 0.11 28.99 -2.96
C THR A 254 1.17 29.65 -2.08
N ALA A 255 2.41 29.15 -2.12
CA ALA A 255 3.49 29.57 -1.23
C ALA A 255 3.93 31.01 -1.49
N ASP A 256 4.14 31.74 -0.40
CA ASP A 256 4.76 33.06 -0.43
C ASP A 256 6.21 32.97 -0.92
N LYS A 257 6.72 34.09 -1.45
CA LYS A 257 8.09 34.20 -1.98
C LYS A 257 9.17 33.63 -1.04
N PRO A 258 9.16 33.87 0.28
CA PRO A 258 10.17 33.32 1.18
C PRO A 258 10.21 31.79 1.24
N TYR A 259 9.09 31.11 1.02
CA TYR A 259 9.04 29.64 1.03
C TYR A 259 9.61 29.05 -0.26
N ARG A 260 9.41 29.73 -1.40
CA ARG A 260 10.06 29.37 -2.67
C ARG A 260 11.56 29.64 -2.62
N ASP A 261 11.95 30.79 -2.07
CA ASP A 261 13.37 31.14 -1.91
C ASP A 261 14.09 30.11 -0.99
N ALA A 262 13.43 29.63 0.06
CA ALA A 262 13.96 28.55 0.90
C ALA A 262 14.09 27.22 0.15
N PHE A 263 13.10 26.86 -0.68
CA PHE A 263 13.16 25.67 -1.54
C PHE A 263 14.31 25.75 -2.55
N ASP A 264 14.46 26.90 -3.21
CA ASP A 264 15.53 27.14 -4.18
C ASP A 264 16.91 27.12 -3.50
N HIS A 265 17.01 27.63 -2.26
CA HIS A 265 18.25 27.55 -1.49
C HIS A 265 18.65 26.11 -1.16
N GLU A 266 17.71 25.29 -0.68
CA GLU A 266 17.95 23.86 -0.41
C GLU A 266 18.32 23.09 -1.69
N LEU A 267 17.74 23.48 -2.83
CA LEU A 267 18.10 22.92 -4.13
C LEU A 267 19.55 23.24 -4.51
N GLU A 268 20.01 24.48 -4.33
CA GLU A 268 21.41 24.83 -4.60
C GLU A 268 22.38 24.12 -3.64
N LEU A 269 22.02 24.00 -2.35
CA LEU A 269 22.80 23.21 -1.38
C LEU A 269 22.88 21.73 -1.78
N LEU A 270 21.80 21.16 -2.32
CA LEU A 270 21.83 19.79 -2.83
C LEU A 270 22.77 19.68 -4.04
N LYS A 271 22.72 20.60 -4.99
CA LYS A 271 23.61 20.61 -6.17
C LYS A 271 25.08 20.70 -5.75
N GLU A 272 25.41 21.55 -4.79
CA GLU A 272 26.77 21.65 -4.24
C GLU A 272 27.23 20.34 -3.59
N ARG A 273 26.32 19.67 -2.86
CA ARG A 273 26.59 18.36 -2.25
C ARG A 273 26.79 17.27 -3.30
N ILE A 274 26.01 17.27 -4.37
CA ILE A 274 26.14 16.33 -5.49
C ILE A 274 27.50 16.52 -6.17
N ARG A 275 27.90 17.77 -6.46
CA ARG A 275 29.23 18.08 -7.04
C ARG A 275 30.36 17.60 -6.15
N SER A 276 30.28 17.88 -4.85
CA SER A 276 31.26 17.41 -3.87
C SER A 276 31.30 15.88 -3.79
N GLY A 277 30.14 15.23 -3.84
CA GLY A 277 30.03 13.77 -3.83
C GLY A 277 30.60 13.12 -5.09
N ALA A 278 30.40 13.73 -6.26
CA ALA A 278 30.99 13.29 -7.52
C ALA A 278 32.52 13.42 -7.50
N GLN A 279 33.05 14.53 -6.98
CA GLN A 279 34.50 14.72 -6.79
C GLN A 279 35.10 13.65 -5.89
N ILE A 280 34.50 13.39 -4.73
CA ILE A 280 34.97 12.34 -3.80
C ILE A 280 34.95 10.97 -4.46
N ARG A 281 33.90 10.65 -5.23
CA ARG A 281 33.78 9.37 -5.91
C ARG A 281 34.80 9.21 -7.04
N LEU A 282 35.07 10.28 -7.78
CA LEU A 282 36.12 10.33 -8.80
C LEU A 282 37.52 10.19 -8.17
N GLU A 283 37.81 10.92 -7.10
CA GLU A 283 39.08 10.83 -6.36
C GLU A 283 39.32 9.43 -5.80
N SER A 284 38.28 8.79 -5.24
CA SER A 284 38.36 7.40 -4.76
C SER A 284 38.67 6.42 -5.89
N ALA A 285 37.99 6.56 -7.03
CA ALA A 285 38.22 5.72 -8.20
C ALA A 285 39.63 5.94 -8.79
N MET A 286 40.12 7.18 -8.83
CA MET A 286 41.48 7.51 -9.28
C MET A 286 42.53 6.91 -8.33
N LYS A 287 42.32 6.98 -7.02
CA LYS A 287 43.21 6.39 -6.02
C LYS A 287 43.23 4.86 -6.08
N GLU A 288 42.08 4.22 -6.31
CA GLU A 288 42.01 2.77 -6.52
C GLU A 288 42.75 2.34 -7.79
N LEU A 289 42.64 3.11 -8.87
CA LEU A 289 43.39 2.88 -10.09
C LEU A 289 44.90 3.07 -9.86
N GLU A 290 45.29 4.13 -9.15
CA GLU A 290 46.68 4.40 -8.78
C GLU A 290 47.26 3.27 -7.91
N GLU A 291 46.51 2.74 -6.94
CA GLU A 291 46.96 1.60 -6.13
C GLU A 291 47.04 0.31 -6.95
N GLN A 292 46.13 0.09 -7.90
CA GLN A 292 46.22 -1.06 -8.82
C GLN A 292 47.44 -0.94 -9.74
N GLU A 293 47.74 0.25 -10.25
CA GLU A 293 48.96 0.51 -11.03
C GLU A 293 50.20 0.34 -10.17
N ARG A 294 50.19 0.86 -8.94
CA ARG A 294 51.26 0.70 -7.95
C ARG A 294 51.52 -0.78 -7.70
N GLN A 295 50.46 -1.57 -7.49
CA GLN A 295 50.56 -3.01 -7.28
C GLN A 295 51.13 -3.77 -8.49
N LYS A 296 50.80 -3.35 -9.72
CA LYS A 296 51.40 -3.89 -10.95
C LYS A 296 52.87 -3.48 -11.14
N ARG A 297 53.30 -2.36 -10.55
CA ARG A 297 54.67 -1.81 -10.62
C ARG A 297 55.58 -2.32 -9.51
N LEU A 298 55.07 -3.05 -8.51
CA LEU A 298 55.88 -3.57 -7.41
C LEU A 298 56.94 -4.56 -7.92
N GLY A 299 58.17 -4.39 -7.45
CA GLY A 299 59.27 -5.30 -7.71
C GLY A 299 59.12 -6.67 -7.02
N PRO A 300 60.06 -7.60 -7.25
CA PRO A 300 60.00 -8.98 -6.76
C PRO A 300 59.94 -9.12 -5.23
N GLY A 301 60.31 -8.08 -4.47
CA GLY A 301 60.21 -7.99 -3.02
C GLY A 301 59.05 -7.13 -2.50
N GLY A 302 58.11 -6.73 -3.37
CA GLY A 302 56.93 -5.95 -2.98
C GLY A 302 57.19 -4.47 -2.69
N LEU A 303 58.34 -3.94 -3.13
CA LEU A 303 58.69 -2.53 -3.02
C LEU A 303 58.48 -1.82 -4.37
N ASP A 304 57.97 -0.58 -4.33
CA ASP A 304 57.82 0.25 -5.52
C ASP A 304 59.19 0.81 -5.96
N PRO A 305 59.63 0.59 -7.21
CA PRO A 305 60.86 1.16 -7.77
C PRO A 305 60.95 2.69 -7.63
N VAL A 306 59.85 3.41 -7.76
CA VAL A 306 59.82 4.88 -7.72
C VAL A 306 60.01 5.39 -6.29
N GLU A 307 59.30 4.79 -5.32
CA GLU A 307 59.43 5.15 -3.90
C GLU A 307 60.83 4.82 -3.37
N VAL A 308 61.40 3.68 -3.79
CA VAL A 308 62.77 3.32 -3.41
C VAL A 308 63.76 4.32 -4.02
N TYR A 309 63.64 4.65 -5.31
CA TYR A 309 64.53 5.61 -5.98
C TYR A 309 64.49 7.00 -5.33
N GLU A 310 63.31 7.54 -5.01
CA GLU A 310 63.18 8.85 -4.33
C GLU A 310 63.75 8.86 -2.92
N SER A 311 63.70 7.71 -2.22
CA SER A 311 64.25 7.56 -0.87
C SER A 311 65.76 7.32 -0.82
N LEU A 312 66.41 7.11 -1.97
CA LEU A 312 67.85 6.88 -2.04
C LEU A 312 68.66 8.18 -1.81
N PRO A 313 69.85 8.10 -1.19
CA PRO A 313 70.81 9.19 -1.16
C PRO A 313 71.10 9.74 -2.56
N LYS A 314 71.26 11.07 -2.68
CA LYS A 314 71.48 11.76 -3.96
C LYS A 314 72.69 11.23 -4.76
N GLU A 315 73.68 10.68 -4.08
CA GLU A 315 74.88 10.06 -4.70
C GLU A 315 74.54 8.72 -5.37
N LEU A 316 73.64 7.94 -4.77
CA LEU A 316 73.12 6.70 -5.36
C LEU A 316 72.12 7.00 -6.48
N GLN A 317 71.24 8.00 -6.31
CA GLN A 317 70.34 8.47 -7.38
C GLN A 317 71.10 8.87 -8.65
N ARG A 318 72.17 9.68 -8.50
CA ARG A 318 73.06 10.06 -9.62
C ARG A 318 73.73 8.86 -10.28
N SER A 319 74.07 7.82 -9.50
CA SER A 319 74.69 6.60 -10.02
C SER A 319 73.71 5.81 -10.91
N PHE A 320 72.42 5.79 -10.56
CA PHE A 320 71.36 5.21 -11.38
C PHE A 320 71.01 6.09 -12.62
N ASP A 321 71.03 7.42 -12.48
CA ASP A 321 70.80 8.36 -13.60
C ASP A 321 71.88 8.26 -14.68
N GLU A 322 73.15 8.16 -14.26
CA GLU A 322 74.30 8.04 -15.15
C GLU A 322 74.57 6.59 -15.58
N LYS A 323 73.76 5.63 -15.13
CA LYS A 323 73.87 4.18 -15.39
C LYS A 323 75.30 3.64 -15.16
N ASN A 324 75.98 4.15 -14.14
CA ASN A 324 77.38 3.82 -13.89
C ASN A 324 77.55 2.93 -12.65
N ILE A 325 77.79 1.64 -12.90
CA ILE A 325 77.96 0.59 -11.88
C ILE A 325 79.16 0.89 -10.96
N GLN A 326 80.22 1.54 -11.47
CA GLN A 326 81.41 1.86 -10.69
C GLN A 326 81.15 2.99 -9.68
N MET A 327 80.38 4.00 -10.08
CA MET A 327 79.97 5.08 -9.16
C MET A 327 78.98 4.57 -8.10
N LEU A 328 78.13 3.60 -8.44
CA LEU A 328 77.26 2.95 -7.46
C LEU A 328 78.08 2.21 -6.40
N GLN A 329 79.11 1.46 -6.80
CA GLN A 329 80.01 0.75 -5.88
C GLN A 329 80.85 1.70 -5.02
N GLU A 330 81.28 2.83 -5.58
CA GLU A 330 82.03 3.88 -4.86
C GLU A 330 81.14 4.60 -3.83
N ALA A 331 79.91 4.95 -4.22
CA ALA A 331 78.91 5.53 -3.32
C ALA A 331 78.52 4.57 -2.18
N ILE A 332 78.36 3.28 -2.47
CA ILE A 332 78.09 2.25 -1.45
C ILE A 332 79.29 2.06 -0.51
N SER A 333 80.52 2.16 -1.02
CA SER A 333 81.75 2.02 -0.23
C SER A 333 82.05 3.24 0.65
N THR A 334 81.49 4.40 0.28
CA THR A 334 81.61 5.66 1.03
C THR A 334 80.60 5.74 2.18
N LEU A 335 79.45 5.04 2.05
CA LEU A 335 78.43 4.92 3.09
C LEU A 335 78.81 3.89 4.16
N ASP A 336 78.18 3.99 5.34
CA ASP A 336 78.40 3.05 6.43
C ASP A 336 77.96 1.62 6.00
N PRO A 337 78.69 0.55 6.35
CA PRO A 337 78.44 -0.79 5.82
C PRO A 337 77.04 -1.36 6.11
N GLU A 338 76.36 -0.84 7.14
CA GLU A 338 74.99 -1.22 7.47
C GLU A 338 73.95 -0.47 6.61
N GLU A 339 74.17 0.81 6.35
CA GLU A 339 73.31 1.64 5.49
C GLU A 339 73.42 1.24 4.03
N GLY A 340 74.64 0.94 3.56
CA GLY A 340 74.88 0.45 2.21
C GLY A 340 74.12 -0.84 1.92
N LYS A 341 74.18 -1.83 2.82
CA LYS A 341 73.44 -3.10 2.70
C LYS A 341 71.92 -2.91 2.75
N PHE A 342 71.45 -1.97 3.58
CA PHE A 342 70.03 -1.65 3.70
C PHE A 342 69.46 -1.08 2.40
N HIS A 343 70.12 -0.10 1.79
CA HIS A 343 69.70 0.47 0.50
C HIS A 343 69.87 -0.54 -0.65
N LEU A 344 70.92 -1.35 -0.63
CA LEU A 344 71.17 -2.38 -1.65
C LEU A 344 70.07 -3.43 -1.74
N LYS A 345 69.66 -3.93 -0.57
CA LYS A 345 68.59 -4.90 -0.46
C LYS A 345 67.27 -4.32 -0.99
N ARG A 346 66.99 -3.05 -0.69
CA ARG A 346 65.79 -2.34 -1.19
C ARG A 346 65.84 -2.12 -2.71
N CYS A 347 67.01 -1.88 -3.29
CA CYS A 347 67.16 -1.78 -4.75
C CYS A 347 66.92 -3.13 -5.45
N ILE A 348 67.30 -4.25 -4.82
CA ILE A 348 67.03 -5.59 -5.35
C ILE A 348 65.55 -5.95 -5.19
N ASP A 349 65.00 -5.70 -4.00
CA ASP A 349 63.60 -6.01 -3.65
C ASP A 349 62.59 -5.15 -4.45
N SER A 350 62.98 -3.96 -4.92
CA SER A 350 62.19 -3.13 -5.84
C SER A 350 62.47 -3.40 -7.32
N GLY A 351 63.45 -4.24 -7.66
CA GLY A 351 63.83 -4.52 -9.05
C GLY A 351 64.64 -3.41 -9.75
N LEU A 352 65.06 -2.37 -9.03
CA LEU A 352 65.98 -1.32 -9.52
C LEU A 352 67.37 -1.87 -9.85
N TRP A 353 67.79 -2.95 -9.19
CA TRP A 353 69.07 -3.62 -9.45
C TRP A 353 68.94 -5.14 -9.43
N VAL A 354 69.31 -5.79 -10.53
CA VAL A 354 69.40 -7.25 -10.63
C VAL A 354 70.87 -7.66 -10.39
N PRO A 355 71.18 -8.46 -9.34
CA PRO A 355 72.54 -8.94 -9.12
C PRO A 355 72.98 -9.89 -10.24
N ASP A 356 74.16 -9.67 -10.82
CA ASP A 356 74.80 -10.64 -11.73
C ASP A 356 75.22 -11.89 -10.94
N SER A 357 74.34 -12.87 -10.84
CA SER A 357 74.73 -14.25 -10.52
C SER A 357 74.88 -15.00 -11.84
N GLY A 358 76.12 -15.24 -12.25
CA GLY A 358 76.42 -15.91 -13.51
C GLY A 358 75.83 -17.31 -13.60
N GLU A 359 74.96 -17.50 -14.59
CA GLU A 359 74.88 -18.66 -15.47
C GLU A 359 74.34 -18.17 -16.82
N SER A 360 75.06 -18.53 -17.88
CA SER A 360 74.73 -18.28 -19.28
C SER A 360 73.99 -19.48 -19.86
N ASP A 361 73.31 -19.24 -20.99
CA ASP A 361 72.78 -20.17 -21.99
C ASP A 361 71.34 -20.65 -21.71
N GLY A 362 70.40 -20.57 -22.66
CA GLY A 362 70.47 -20.20 -24.08
C GLY A 362 69.19 -20.70 -24.77
N ASP A 363 68.86 -20.03 -25.88
CA ASP A 363 68.11 -20.48 -27.07
C ASP A 363 66.72 -21.08 -26.85
N ASP A 364 65.62 -20.57 -27.40
CA ASP A 364 65.24 -20.37 -28.82
C ASP A 364 63.91 -21.15 -28.92
N ASP A 365 62.86 -20.50 -29.41
CA ASP A 365 62.26 -20.87 -30.69
C ASP A 365 60.98 -20.06 -30.92
N ASP A 366 60.96 -19.50 -32.13
CA ASP A 366 59.91 -18.74 -32.79
C ASP A 366 58.67 -19.59 -33.15
N ASP A 367 57.59 -18.85 -33.48
CA ASP A 367 56.48 -19.15 -34.38
C ASP A 367 55.41 -20.19 -33.98
N ASP A 368 54.16 -19.71 -33.84
CA ASP A 368 53.22 -19.79 -34.96
C ASP A 368 51.96 -18.91 -34.74
N ASP A 369 51.56 -18.30 -35.85
CA ASP A 369 50.44 -17.41 -36.14
C ASP A 369 49.02 -18.04 -36.03
N ASP A 370 48.01 -17.15 -36.18
CA ASP A 370 46.61 -17.36 -36.62
C ASP A 370 45.63 -17.99 -35.61
N ASP A 371 44.39 -17.56 -35.36
CA ASP A 371 43.37 -16.63 -35.92
C ASP A 371 42.42 -16.33 -34.71
N ASP A 372 41.62 -15.28 -34.56
CA ASP A 372 40.66 -14.66 -35.48
C ASP A 372 40.34 -13.25 -34.92
N ASP A 373 40.58 -12.23 -35.73
CA ASP A 373 39.71 -11.05 -35.78
C ASP A 373 38.37 -11.50 -36.36
N ASN A 374 37.27 -11.08 -35.74
CA ASN A 374 35.98 -11.06 -36.42
C ASN A 374 35.26 -9.75 -36.06
N ASP A 375 35.71 -8.68 -36.72
CA ASP A 375 34.86 -7.55 -37.09
C ASP A 375 34.16 -7.92 -38.40
N ASP A 376 32.84 -8.12 -38.34
CA ASP A 376 31.94 -7.97 -39.48
C ASP A 376 31.17 -6.66 -39.27
N ASP A 377 31.62 -5.61 -39.95
CA ASP A 377 30.77 -4.52 -40.43
C ASP A 377 30.56 -4.77 -41.93
N ASP A 378 29.32 -4.96 -42.36
CA ASP A 378 28.90 -4.69 -43.73
C ASP A 378 27.57 -3.90 -43.69
N GLU A 379 27.62 -2.72 -44.31
CA GLU A 379 26.49 -1.89 -44.69
C GLU A 379 25.66 -2.55 -45.82
N ASP A 380 24.38 -2.18 -45.84
CA ASP A 380 23.48 -2.02 -46.99
C ASP A 380 22.97 -3.25 -47.79
N ASP A 381 21.71 -3.60 -47.50
CA ASP A 381 20.59 -3.52 -48.47
C ASP A 381 19.28 -3.09 -47.78
#